data_AF-E3MIP2-F1
#
_entry.id   AF-E3MIP2-F1
#
_cell.length_a   1.000
_cell.length_b   1.000
_cell.length_c   1.000
_cell.angle_alpha   90.00
_cell.angle_beta   90.00
_cell.angle_gamma   90.00
#
_symmetry.space_group_name_H-M   'P 1'
#
loop_
_entity.id
_entity.type
_entity.pdbx_description
1 polymer ?
#
loop_
_entity_poly.entity_id
_entity_poly.type
_entity_poly.pdbx_seq_one_letter_code
_entity_poly.pdbx_strand_id
1 'polypeptide(L)'
;MPREVIDIILRKWNVKSIKLSILHITNEEVCSVEWLRYNYFTRVRLNDPYLETKQSDLKFSHVEVSLSYSLYCVRDLGNRQLVVNEPKGYDNFIPNIRRMFQTDKISMELPHWYFIACNNIEKKMSTILEVVTMEQQHNLSLDIKFLVQSGIVKKLNEETKREELLGVASGYVHQQKRLHCFKNSSPFNAEHGPEVFLDNRWIGSRFQVRDTVNQFNFNLDVYIKKKELEKGFNKEQLQEYPNSFVGHFFA
;
A
#
# COMPACT_ATOMS: atom_id res chain seq x y z
N MET A 1 21.48 8.22 2.95
CA MET A 1 21.73 9.65 3.28
C MET A 1 21.42 9.87 4.76
N PRO A 2 22.26 10.62 5.51
CA PRO A 2 21.99 11.05 6.88
C PRO A 2 20.70 11.84 7.06
N ARG A 3 20.07 11.73 8.24
CA ARG A 3 18.88 12.53 8.57
C ARG A 3 19.17 14.03 8.55
N GLU A 4 20.29 14.42 9.13
CA GLU A 4 20.70 15.82 9.31
C GLU A 4 20.90 16.51 7.95
N VAL A 5 21.47 15.80 6.98
CA VAL A 5 21.65 16.29 5.61
C VAL A 5 20.30 16.47 4.91
N ILE A 6 19.37 15.52 5.08
CA ILE A 6 18.01 15.64 4.54
C ILE A 6 17.33 16.88 5.11
N ASP A 7 17.39 17.09 6.42
CA ASP A 7 16.76 18.25 7.07
C ASP A 7 17.32 19.58 6.57
N ILE A 8 18.64 19.68 6.35
CA ILE A 8 19.26 20.88 5.78
C ILE A 8 18.73 21.16 4.37
N ILE A 9 18.63 20.12 3.52
CA ILE A 9 18.10 20.27 2.16
C ILE A 9 16.64 20.72 2.21
N LEU A 10 15.80 20.05 3.01
CA LEU A 10 14.37 20.35 3.11
C LEU A 10 14.13 21.80 3.61
N ARG A 11 14.92 22.27 4.59
CA ARG A 11 14.85 23.66 5.08
C ARG A 11 15.32 24.67 4.06
N LYS A 12 16.51 24.45 3.48
CA LYS A 12 17.14 25.41 2.54
C LYS A 12 16.26 25.66 1.32
N TRP A 13 15.52 24.65 0.89
CA TRP A 13 14.63 24.72 -0.27
C TRP A 13 13.16 25.01 0.11
N ASN A 14 12.85 25.22 1.40
CA ASN A 14 11.49 25.46 1.92
C ASN A 14 10.45 24.48 1.35
N VAL A 15 10.81 23.19 1.34
CA VAL A 15 10.02 22.14 0.70
C VAL A 15 8.65 22.00 1.38
N LYS A 16 7.58 21.97 0.59
CA LYS A 16 6.21 21.82 1.09
C LYS A 16 5.64 20.42 0.97
N SER A 17 6.07 19.68 -0.04
CA SER A 17 5.67 18.29 -0.27
C SER A 17 6.87 17.45 -0.68
N ILE A 18 6.82 16.17 -0.35
CA ILE A 18 7.88 15.22 -0.66
C ILE A 18 7.30 13.96 -1.31
N LYS A 19 8.10 13.34 -2.16
CA LYS A 19 7.82 12.01 -2.70
C LYS A 19 8.92 11.04 -2.28
N LEU A 20 8.55 10.04 -1.50
CA LEU A 20 9.42 8.96 -1.07
C LEU A 20 9.30 7.81 -2.08
N SER A 21 10.34 7.61 -2.89
CA SER A 21 10.42 6.46 -3.80
C SER A 21 11.25 5.37 -3.14
N ILE A 22 10.59 4.33 -2.63
CA ILE A 22 11.27 3.25 -1.93
C ILE A 22 11.75 2.21 -2.94
N LEU A 23 13.02 1.84 -2.82
CA LEU A 23 13.68 0.87 -3.68
C LEU A 23 13.93 -0.42 -2.88
N HIS A 24 13.75 -1.58 -3.51
CA HIS A 24 14.05 -2.88 -2.93
C HIS A 24 15.56 -3.13 -2.87
N ILE A 25 16.24 -2.90 -4.00
CA ILE A 25 17.67 -3.04 -4.15
C ILE A 25 18.17 -1.95 -5.10
N THR A 26 19.31 -1.36 -4.79
CA THR A 26 20.05 -0.50 -5.70
C THR A 26 21.24 -1.31 -6.21
N ASN A 27 21.53 -1.24 -7.51
CA ASN A 27 22.77 -1.78 -8.09
C ASN A 27 24.01 -0.95 -7.74
N GLU A 28 23.80 0.22 -7.11
CA GLU A 28 24.88 0.95 -6.46
C GLU A 28 25.48 0.05 -5.39
N GLU A 29 26.82 -0.07 -5.35
CA GLU A 29 27.54 -0.60 -4.19
C GLU A 29 26.83 -0.03 -2.97
N VAL A 30 26.16 -0.91 -2.19
CA VAL A 30 25.37 -0.56 -0.99
C VAL A 30 26.10 0.59 -0.37
N CYS A 31 25.57 1.83 -0.46
CA CYS A 31 26.33 3.06 -0.20
C CYS A 31 27.07 2.85 1.12
N SER A 32 28.30 2.32 1.07
CA SER A 32 28.97 1.73 2.23
C SER A 32 29.78 2.84 2.80
N VAL A 33 29.10 3.97 2.93
CA VAL A 33 29.74 5.20 3.20
C VAL A 33 30.26 5.03 4.60
N GLU A 34 31.56 5.18 4.80
CA GLU A 34 32.24 4.92 6.06
C GLU A 34 31.55 5.59 7.25
N TRP A 35 30.84 6.70 7.02
CA TRP A 35 30.02 7.37 8.03
C TRP A 35 28.93 6.49 8.67
N LEU A 36 28.41 5.47 7.97
CA LEU A 36 27.51 4.49 8.57
C LEU A 36 28.21 3.67 9.67
N ARG A 37 29.53 3.45 9.60
CA ARG A 37 30.29 2.70 10.61
C ARG A 37 30.50 3.48 11.91
N TYR A 38 30.53 4.80 11.84
CA TYR A 38 31.01 5.63 12.95
C TYR A 38 29.91 6.38 13.73
N ASN A 39 28.62 6.07 13.53
CA ASN A 39 27.48 6.69 14.23
C ASN A 39 27.51 8.25 14.28
N TYR A 40 28.26 8.90 13.37
CA TYR A 40 28.33 10.36 13.30
C TYR A 40 27.01 11.01 12.89
N PHE A 41 26.18 10.25 12.18
CA PHE A 41 24.92 10.71 11.64
C PHE A 41 23.79 9.76 12.00
N THR A 42 22.59 10.32 12.17
CA THR A 42 21.39 9.54 12.40
C THR A 42 20.96 8.85 11.10
N ARG A 43 20.76 7.53 11.17
CA ARG A 43 20.27 6.73 10.04
C ARG A 43 18.77 6.97 9.85
N VAL A 44 18.34 7.12 8.60
CA VAL A 44 16.92 7.10 8.25
C VAL A 44 16.45 5.66 8.12
N ARG A 45 15.54 5.25 8.99
CA ARG A 45 14.95 3.91 9.00
C ARG A 45 13.45 4.03 9.19
N LEU A 46 12.70 3.53 8.23
CA LEU A 46 11.24 3.55 8.26
C LEU A 46 10.66 2.26 8.84
N ASN A 47 11.50 1.31 9.22
CA ASN A 47 11.08 0.01 9.73
C ASN A 47 11.50 -0.25 11.19
N ASP A 48 12.21 0.69 11.81
CA ASP A 48 12.51 0.65 13.26
C ASP A 48 11.22 0.84 14.08
N PRO A 49 11.19 0.41 15.35
CA PRO A 49 10.06 0.68 16.24
C PRO A 49 9.69 2.17 16.24
N TYR A 50 8.44 2.49 15.92
CA TYR A 50 8.07 3.89 15.73
C TYR A 50 8.22 4.76 16.98
N LEU A 51 8.17 4.16 18.16
CA LEU A 51 8.40 4.84 19.44
C LEU A 51 9.82 5.44 19.54
N GLU A 52 10.80 4.82 18.91
CA GLU A 52 12.20 5.26 18.88
C GLU A 52 12.46 6.31 17.78
N THR A 53 11.56 6.40 16.80
CA THR A 53 11.67 7.35 15.70
C THR A 53 11.41 8.77 16.19
N LYS A 54 12.42 9.62 16.06
CA LYS A 54 12.32 11.05 16.37
C LYS A 54 11.32 11.75 15.46
N GLN A 55 10.47 12.56 16.06
CA GLN A 55 9.55 13.42 15.33
C GLN A 55 10.29 14.62 14.75
N SER A 56 10.03 14.92 13.48
CA SER A 56 10.51 16.11 12.80
C SER A 56 9.68 17.33 13.18
N ASP A 57 10.35 18.48 13.26
CA ASP A 57 9.74 19.81 13.38
C ASP A 57 9.34 20.41 12.01
N LEU A 58 9.68 19.74 10.90
CA LEU A 58 9.29 20.15 9.55
C LEU A 58 7.93 19.58 9.19
N LYS A 59 6.94 20.46 9.03
CA LYS A 59 5.59 20.09 8.60
C LYS A 59 5.43 20.21 7.08
N PHE A 60 5.00 19.12 6.45
CA PHE A 60 4.71 19.01 5.03
C PHE A 60 3.20 19.02 4.79
N SER A 61 2.79 19.69 3.71
CA SER A 61 1.40 19.67 3.26
C SER A 61 0.99 18.29 2.72
N HIS A 62 1.96 17.54 2.19
CA HIS A 62 1.72 16.21 1.63
C HIS A 62 3.00 15.36 1.56
N VAL A 63 2.87 14.08 1.90
CA VAL A 63 3.87 13.05 1.62
C VAL A 63 3.29 12.03 0.65
N GLU A 64 3.90 11.91 -0.52
CA GLU A 64 3.61 10.83 -1.49
C GLU A 64 4.62 9.69 -1.28
N VAL A 65 4.15 8.45 -1.34
CA VAL A 65 4.98 7.26 -1.19
C VAL A 65 4.78 6.35 -2.40
N SER A 66 5.86 6.10 -3.12
CA SER A 66 5.87 5.15 -4.22
C SER A 66 6.61 3.89 -3.79
N LEU A 67 5.90 2.76 -3.76
CA LEU A 67 6.48 1.44 -3.51
C LEU A 67 6.70 0.65 -4.81
N SER A 68 6.70 1.34 -5.95
CA SER A 68 6.86 0.77 -7.30
C SER A 68 8.10 -0.09 -7.48
N TYR A 69 9.13 0.13 -6.69
CA TYR A 69 10.38 -0.63 -6.74
C TYR A 69 10.68 -1.34 -5.43
N SER A 70 9.79 -1.31 -4.43
CA SER A 70 10.01 -1.90 -3.11
C SER A 70 9.16 -3.15 -2.89
N LEU A 71 9.61 -4.24 -3.49
CA LEU A 71 8.95 -5.53 -3.46
C LEU A 71 8.61 -6.01 -2.03
N TYR A 72 9.63 -6.02 -1.17
CA TYR A 72 9.47 -6.48 0.21
C TYR A 72 8.57 -5.59 1.05
N CYS A 73 8.61 -4.27 0.84
CA CYS A 73 7.70 -3.38 1.54
C CYS A 73 6.24 -3.67 1.17
N VAL A 74 5.92 -3.84 -0.13
CA VAL A 74 4.54 -4.18 -0.54
C VAL A 74 4.10 -5.55 0.00
N ARG A 75 4.99 -6.54 -0.09
CA ARG A 75 4.76 -7.90 0.43
C ARG A 75 4.46 -7.86 1.93
N ASP A 76 5.26 -7.12 2.71
CA ASP A 76 5.30 -7.24 4.16
C ASP A 76 4.49 -6.16 4.89
N LEU A 77 4.11 -5.07 4.22
CA LEU A 77 3.26 -4.02 4.79
C LEU A 77 1.92 -4.62 5.23
N GLY A 78 1.60 -4.56 6.52
CA GLY A 78 0.42 -5.24 7.05
C GLY A 78 0.54 -6.76 7.00
N ASN A 79 1.72 -7.35 7.18
CA ASN A 79 1.87 -8.80 7.33
C ASN A 79 2.74 -9.11 8.56
N ARG A 80 2.15 -9.00 9.76
CA ARG A 80 2.84 -9.21 11.05
C ARG A 80 3.33 -10.65 11.28
N GLN A 81 2.74 -11.63 10.59
CA GLN A 81 2.99 -13.07 10.79
C GLN A 81 3.71 -13.71 9.58
N LEU A 82 4.80 -13.13 9.11
CA LEU A 82 5.62 -13.82 8.09
C LEU A 82 6.30 -15.02 8.74
N VAL A 83 6.00 -16.21 8.21
CA VAL A 83 6.44 -17.53 8.69
C VAL A 83 7.93 -17.78 8.40
N VAL A 84 8.61 -16.89 7.67
CA VAL A 84 10.01 -17.08 7.24
C VAL A 84 10.87 -15.89 7.68
N ASN A 85 11.79 -16.17 8.60
CA ASN A 85 12.90 -15.34 9.11
C ASN A 85 12.62 -13.83 9.22
N GLU A 86 12.13 -13.48 10.41
CA GLU A 86 12.01 -12.15 11.03
C GLU A 86 11.09 -11.12 10.33
N PRO A 87 10.13 -10.54 11.07
CA PRO A 87 9.38 -9.39 10.57
C PRO A 87 10.34 -8.24 10.30
N LYS A 88 10.33 -7.72 9.06
CA LYS A 88 11.21 -6.62 8.65
C LYS A 88 10.83 -5.26 9.23
N GLY A 89 9.80 -5.20 10.10
CA GLY A 89 9.34 -3.99 10.78
C GLY A 89 8.52 -3.02 9.92
N TYR A 90 8.02 -3.45 8.75
CA TYR A 90 7.24 -2.60 7.84
C TYR A 90 5.85 -2.20 8.36
N ASP A 91 5.39 -2.84 9.42
CA ASP A 91 4.27 -2.40 10.24
C ASP A 91 4.52 -1.04 10.91
N ASN A 92 5.78 -0.62 11.11
CA ASN A 92 6.13 0.73 11.56
C ASN A 92 6.23 1.76 10.41
N PHE A 93 6.05 1.33 9.16
CA PHE A 93 6.37 2.15 7.98
C PHE A 93 5.59 3.47 7.92
N ILE A 94 4.26 3.40 8.07
CA ILE A 94 3.39 4.58 8.00
C ILE A 94 3.58 5.50 9.23
N PRO A 95 3.59 4.98 10.48
CA PRO A 95 3.98 5.75 11.66
C PRO A 95 5.31 6.48 11.50
N ASN A 96 6.34 5.78 11.02
CA ASN A 96 7.67 6.36 10.84
C ASN A 96 7.70 7.44 9.78
N ILE A 97 6.99 7.28 8.66
CA ILE A 97 6.85 8.35 7.67
C ILE A 97 6.27 9.59 8.31
N ARG A 98 5.21 9.45 9.10
CA ARG A 98 4.55 10.58 9.74
C ARG A 98 5.44 11.26 10.77
N ARG A 99 6.16 10.50 11.60
CA ARG A 99 7.09 11.07 12.59
C ARG A 99 8.26 11.77 11.90
N MET A 100 8.86 11.13 10.90
CA MET A 100 10.03 11.68 10.20
C MET A 100 9.69 12.83 9.25
N PHE A 101 8.50 12.84 8.69
CA PHE A 101 8.02 13.85 7.74
C PHE A 101 6.63 14.27 8.18
N GLN A 102 6.58 15.14 9.20
CA GLN A 102 5.33 15.52 9.86
C GLN A 102 4.31 15.98 8.82
N THR A 103 3.20 15.27 8.73
CA THR A 103 2.14 15.56 7.76
C THR A 103 0.79 15.08 8.26
N ASP A 104 -0.23 15.74 7.74
CA ASP A 104 -1.63 15.39 7.92
C ASP A 104 -2.19 14.69 6.67
N LYS A 105 -1.38 14.51 5.62
CA LYS A 105 -1.81 13.89 4.36
C LYS A 105 -0.73 12.99 3.74
N ILE A 106 -0.99 11.69 3.72
CA ILE A 106 -0.13 10.68 3.09
C ILE A 106 -0.88 10.05 1.91
N SER A 107 -0.22 9.94 0.76
CA SER A 107 -0.69 9.11 -0.35
C SER A 107 0.32 8.02 -0.64
N MET A 108 -0.16 6.81 -0.96
CA MET A 108 0.70 5.66 -1.22
C MET A 108 0.16 4.84 -2.39
N GLU A 109 1.07 4.36 -3.23
CA GLU A 109 0.75 3.39 -4.28
C GLU A 109 1.47 2.07 -4.02
N LEU A 110 0.70 0.98 -4.01
CA LEU A 110 1.14 -0.41 -3.83
C LEU A 110 0.92 -1.20 -5.15
N PRO A 111 1.86 -1.11 -6.11
CA PRO A 111 1.65 -1.66 -7.46
C PRO A 111 2.14 -3.11 -7.64
N HIS A 112 2.83 -3.70 -6.65
CA HIS A 112 3.40 -5.06 -6.76
C HIS A 112 2.33 -6.13 -6.52
N TRP A 113 1.62 -6.47 -7.59
CA TRP A 113 0.54 -7.45 -7.62
C TRP A 113 1.00 -8.90 -7.33
N TYR A 114 2.27 -9.24 -7.57
CA TYR A 114 2.78 -10.62 -7.46
C TYR A 114 3.00 -11.09 -6.01
N PHE A 115 3.24 -10.17 -5.06
CA PHE A 115 3.70 -10.51 -3.71
C PHE A 115 2.71 -10.14 -2.60
N ILE A 116 1.52 -9.70 -2.96
CA ILE A 116 0.45 -9.56 -1.99
C ILE A 116 -0.04 -10.97 -1.70
N ALA A 117 0.04 -11.41 -0.43
CA ALA A 117 -0.33 -12.74 0.06
C ALA A 117 -1.42 -13.39 -0.81
N CYS A 118 -1.02 -14.42 -1.57
CA CYS A 118 -1.71 -14.95 -2.75
C CYS A 118 -3.12 -15.54 -2.53
N ASN A 119 -3.80 -15.28 -1.41
CA ASN A 119 -4.95 -16.10 -1.05
C ASN A 119 -6.01 -15.39 -0.19
N ASN A 120 -5.80 -14.16 0.30
CA ASN A 120 -6.84 -13.55 1.15
C ASN A 120 -6.85 -12.01 1.21
N ILE A 121 -7.72 -11.40 0.40
CA ILE A 121 -7.94 -9.95 0.38
C ILE A 121 -8.46 -9.41 1.72
N GLU A 122 -9.38 -10.14 2.36
CA GLU A 122 -10.00 -9.75 3.62
C GLU A 122 -8.94 -9.65 4.73
N LYS A 123 -8.09 -10.66 4.86
CA LYS A 123 -6.96 -10.65 5.81
C LYS A 123 -6.03 -9.48 5.54
N LYS A 124 -5.69 -9.20 4.28
CA LYS A 124 -4.79 -8.11 3.91
C LYS A 124 -5.39 -6.73 4.21
N MET A 125 -6.69 -6.55 3.97
CA MET A 125 -7.39 -5.32 4.33
C MET A 125 -7.41 -5.11 5.85
N SER A 126 -7.69 -6.18 6.62
CA SER A 126 -7.68 -6.14 8.08
C SER A 126 -6.31 -5.73 8.63
N THR A 127 -5.24 -6.34 8.14
CA THR A 127 -3.89 -6.06 8.64
C THR A 127 -3.34 -4.71 8.20
N ILE A 128 -3.70 -4.22 7.01
CA ILE A 128 -3.43 -2.83 6.63
C ILE A 128 -4.13 -1.89 7.62
N LEU A 129 -5.40 -2.15 7.95
CA LEU A 129 -6.15 -1.33 8.91
C LEU A 129 -5.48 -1.31 10.29
N GLU A 130 -5.05 -2.47 10.79
CA GLU A 130 -4.32 -2.58 12.05
C GLU A 130 -2.99 -1.80 12.06
N VAL A 131 -2.28 -1.76 10.93
CA VAL A 131 -1.02 -1.01 10.81
C VAL A 131 -1.27 0.49 10.78
N VAL A 132 -2.25 0.96 10.01
CA VAL A 132 -2.52 2.40 9.90
C VAL A 132 -3.11 2.99 11.19
N THR A 133 -3.80 2.17 12.00
CA THR A 133 -4.40 2.61 13.27
C THR A 133 -3.49 2.41 14.49
N MET A 134 -2.32 1.77 14.33
CA MET A 134 -1.43 1.39 15.44
C MET A 134 -1.03 2.57 16.36
N GLU A 135 -0.73 3.74 15.80
CA GLU A 135 -0.30 4.92 16.57
C GLU A 135 -1.47 5.86 16.93
N GLN A 136 -2.73 5.46 16.70
CA GLN A 136 -3.92 6.33 16.88
C GLN A 136 -3.73 7.71 16.23
N GLN A 137 -3.57 7.70 14.91
CA GLN A 137 -3.17 8.88 14.14
C GLN A 137 -4.23 10.00 14.20
N HIS A 138 -3.98 11.09 14.93
CA HIS A 138 -4.89 12.25 14.96
C HIS A 138 -4.74 13.12 13.71
N ASN A 139 -5.82 13.66 13.13
CA ASN A 139 -5.79 14.59 11.99
C ASN A 139 -5.04 14.05 10.76
N LEU A 140 -5.11 12.75 10.47
CA LEU A 140 -4.42 12.16 9.32
C LEU A 140 -5.42 11.74 8.24
N SER A 141 -5.19 12.22 7.02
CA SER A 141 -5.79 11.70 5.79
C SER A 141 -4.79 10.78 5.09
N LEU A 142 -5.14 9.51 4.95
CA LEU A 142 -4.34 8.49 4.30
C LEU A 142 -5.07 7.96 3.07
N ASP A 143 -4.42 8.02 1.91
CA ASP A 143 -4.93 7.48 0.65
C ASP A 143 -3.99 6.37 0.17
N ILE A 144 -4.42 5.11 0.17
CA ILE A 144 -3.65 3.98 -0.36
C ILE A 144 -4.32 3.46 -1.62
N LYS A 145 -3.57 3.43 -2.72
CA LYS A 145 -3.95 2.73 -3.96
C LYS A 145 -3.33 1.35 -3.96
N PHE A 146 -4.17 0.34 -4.12
CA PHE A 146 -3.80 -1.05 -4.03
C PHE A 146 -4.19 -1.80 -5.30
N LEU A 147 -3.21 -2.32 -6.03
CA LEU A 147 -3.44 -3.05 -7.27
C LEU A 147 -3.35 -4.55 -6.99
N VAL A 148 -4.41 -5.29 -7.27
CA VAL A 148 -4.52 -6.71 -6.90
C VAL A 148 -4.91 -7.58 -8.10
N GLN A 149 -4.48 -8.86 -8.07
CA GLN A 149 -4.94 -9.86 -9.02
C GLN A 149 -6.25 -10.49 -8.57
N SER A 150 -7.08 -10.95 -9.51
CA SER A 150 -8.34 -11.63 -9.19
C SER A 150 -8.21 -12.86 -8.30
N GLY A 151 -7.06 -13.55 -8.30
CA GLY A 151 -6.87 -14.75 -7.46
C GLY A 151 -6.98 -14.47 -5.96
N ILE A 152 -6.61 -13.28 -5.49
CA ILE A 152 -6.60 -12.95 -4.05
C ILE A 152 -7.99 -12.82 -3.43
N VAL A 153 -9.03 -12.67 -4.27
CA VAL A 153 -10.42 -12.53 -3.83
C VAL A 153 -11.15 -13.88 -3.81
N LYS A 154 -10.45 -14.96 -4.15
CA LYS A 154 -10.98 -16.32 -4.19
C LYS A 154 -10.29 -17.18 -3.14
N LYS A 155 -11.04 -18.11 -2.56
CA LYS A 155 -10.52 -19.14 -1.65
C LYS A 155 -11.11 -20.50 -2.01
N LEU A 156 -10.29 -21.53 -2.10
CA LEU A 156 -10.78 -22.90 -2.26
C LEU A 156 -11.31 -23.40 -0.92
N ASN A 157 -12.57 -23.85 -0.90
CA ASN A 157 -13.13 -24.58 0.23
C ASN A 157 -12.66 -26.04 0.16
N GLU A 158 -11.98 -26.51 1.21
CA GLU A 158 -11.39 -27.84 1.23
C GLU A 158 -12.41 -28.98 1.28
N GLU A 159 -13.59 -28.73 1.86
CA GLU A 159 -14.66 -29.72 2.00
C GLU A 159 -15.48 -29.85 0.71
N THR A 160 -15.88 -28.71 0.13
CA THR A 160 -16.73 -28.69 -1.06
C THR A 160 -15.94 -28.70 -2.37
N LYS A 161 -14.63 -28.44 -2.30
CA LYS A 161 -13.72 -28.23 -3.45
C LYS A 161 -14.19 -27.14 -4.41
N ARG A 162 -14.99 -26.17 -3.92
CA ARG A 162 -15.47 -25.01 -4.68
C ARG A 162 -14.69 -23.75 -4.34
N GLU A 163 -14.57 -22.86 -5.32
CA GLU A 163 -14.05 -21.51 -5.10
C GLU A 163 -15.12 -20.63 -4.47
N GLU A 164 -14.83 -20.08 -3.29
CA GLU A 164 -15.65 -19.11 -2.59
C GLU A 164 -15.08 -17.69 -2.81
N LEU A 165 -15.96 -16.70 -2.88
CA LEU A 165 -15.57 -15.30 -3.01
C LEU A 165 -15.40 -14.67 -1.62
N LEU A 166 -14.24 -14.07 -1.40
CA LEU A 166 -13.90 -13.42 -0.13
C LEU A 166 -14.61 -12.09 0.03
N GLY A 167 -14.86 -11.73 1.29
CA GLY A 167 -15.50 -10.49 1.67
C GLY A 167 -14.55 -9.31 1.81
N VAL A 168 -15.10 -8.22 2.33
CA VAL A 168 -14.38 -7.02 2.74
C VAL A 168 -14.13 -7.12 4.24
N ALA A 169 -12.93 -6.74 4.70
CA ALA A 169 -12.64 -6.72 6.13
C ALA A 169 -13.58 -5.79 6.90
N SER A 170 -13.88 -6.14 8.15
CA SER A 170 -14.66 -5.29 9.04
C SER A 170 -13.99 -3.92 9.25
N GLY A 171 -14.80 -2.91 9.56
CA GLY A 171 -14.35 -1.53 9.75
C GLY A 171 -14.29 -0.69 8.48
N TYR A 172 -14.27 -1.31 7.29
CA TYR A 172 -14.35 -0.60 6.02
C TYR A 172 -15.80 -0.39 5.59
N VAL A 173 -16.08 0.82 5.08
CA VAL A 173 -17.34 1.15 4.42
C VAL A 173 -17.08 1.34 2.93
N HIS A 174 -17.75 0.53 2.10
CA HIS A 174 -17.68 0.67 0.65
C HIS A 174 -18.32 2.00 0.20
N GLN A 175 -17.63 2.72 -0.67
CA GLN A 175 -18.15 3.91 -1.33
C GLN A 175 -18.54 3.54 -2.77
N GLN A 176 -19.81 3.75 -3.13
CA GLN A 176 -20.39 3.38 -4.44
C GLN A 176 -19.72 4.06 -5.66
N LYS A 177 -18.77 4.97 -5.43
CA LYS A 177 -18.05 5.63 -6.53
C LYS A 177 -17.08 4.65 -7.19
N ARG A 178 -17.43 4.20 -8.39
CA ARG A 178 -16.53 3.44 -9.26
C ARG A 178 -15.32 4.28 -9.66
N LEU A 179 -14.14 3.74 -9.45
CA LEU A 179 -12.86 4.35 -9.82
C LEU A 179 -12.33 3.70 -11.10
N HIS A 180 -11.61 4.48 -11.89
CA HIS A 180 -10.89 3.98 -13.05
C HIS A 180 -9.47 4.50 -12.97
N CYS A 181 -8.51 3.61 -13.21
CA CYS A 181 -7.14 4.03 -13.44
C CYS A 181 -6.57 3.31 -14.66
N PHE A 182 -5.78 4.06 -15.41
CA PHE A 182 -4.91 3.53 -16.45
C PHE A 182 -3.51 3.57 -15.88
N LYS A 183 -2.79 2.46 -15.95
CA LYS A 183 -1.39 2.46 -15.55
C LYS A 183 -0.60 3.23 -16.60
N ASN A 184 0.03 4.34 -16.22
CA ASN A 184 0.83 5.18 -17.11
C ASN A 184 2.11 4.49 -17.60
N SER A 185 2.50 3.37 -16.99
CA SER A 185 3.66 2.58 -17.40
C SER A 185 3.37 1.08 -17.25
N SER A 186 2.97 0.46 -18.36
CA SER A 186 3.32 -0.94 -18.56
C SER A 186 4.75 -0.96 -19.06
N PRO A 187 5.61 -1.90 -18.62
CA PRO A 187 6.86 -2.14 -19.34
C PRO A 187 6.50 -2.34 -20.81
N PHE A 188 7.15 -1.57 -21.69
CA PHE A 188 6.94 -1.70 -23.13
C PHE A 188 7.33 -3.12 -23.51
N ASN A 189 6.34 -3.96 -23.81
CA ASN A 189 6.58 -5.33 -24.19
C ASN A 189 6.80 -5.32 -25.70
N ALA A 190 8.06 -5.32 -26.13
CA ALA A 190 8.42 -5.19 -27.55
C ALA A 190 7.78 -6.27 -28.45
N GLU A 191 7.39 -7.41 -27.85
CA GLU A 191 6.74 -8.53 -28.53
C GLU A 191 5.25 -8.32 -28.79
N HIS A 192 4.58 -7.40 -28.09
CA HIS A 192 3.12 -7.25 -28.16
C HIS A 192 2.77 -5.77 -28.39
N GLY A 193 2.00 -5.48 -29.45
CA GLY A 193 1.68 -4.13 -29.91
C GLY A 193 0.84 -3.27 -28.94
N PRO A 194 0.29 -2.12 -29.40
CA PRO A 194 -0.44 -1.18 -28.55
C PRO A 194 -1.69 -1.77 -27.83
N GLU A 195 -2.15 -2.96 -28.24
CA GLU A 195 -3.20 -3.72 -27.56
C GLU A 195 -2.87 -4.06 -26.11
N VAL A 196 -1.59 -4.16 -25.74
CA VAL A 196 -1.14 -4.34 -24.34
C VAL A 196 -1.57 -3.18 -23.44
N PHE A 197 -1.78 -1.96 -23.99
CA PHE A 197 -2.29 -0.84 -23.20
C PHE A 197 -3.75 -1.01 -22.82
N LEU A 198 -4.57 -1.67 -23.65
CA LEU A 198 -5.96 -2.00 -23.33
C LEU A 198 -6.06 -3.11 -22.26
N ASP A 199 -5.04 -3.97 -22.16
CA ASP A 199 -4.85 -4.92 -21.04
C ASP A 199 -4.57 -4.25 -19.69
N ASN A 200 -4.23 -2.96 -19.67
CA ASN A 200 -3.89 -2.21 -18.46
C ASN A 200 -5.01 -1.33 -17.93
N ARG A 201 -6.26 -1.54 -18.35
CA ARG A 201 -7.40 -0.85 -17.72
C ARG A 201 -7.73 -1.52 -16.39
N TRP A 202 -7.68 -0.75 -15.32
CA TRP A 202 -8.07 -1.18 -13.98
C TRP A 202 -9.38 -0.53 -13.57
N ILE A 203 -10.22 -1.32 -12.91
CA ILE A 203 -11.45 -0.86 -12.27
C ILE A 203 -11.17 -0.88 -10.77
N GLY A 204 -11.49 0.22 -10.11
CA GLY A 204 -11.30 0.37 -8.68
C GLY A 204 -12.62 0.58 -7.94
N SER A 205 -12.61 0.19 -6.67
CA SER A 205 -13.62 0.54 -5.69
C SER A 205 -12.94 1.11 -4.45
N ARG A 206 -13.62 2.02 -3.76
CA ARG A 206 -13.08 2.69 -2.57
C ARG A 206 -13.69 2.08 -1.31
N PHE A 207 -12.82 1.72 -0.38
CA PHE A 207 -13.16 1.25 0.95
C PHE A 207 -12.63 2.25 1.97
N GLN A 208 -13.51 2.82 2.77
CA GLN A 208 -13.18 3.94 3.63
C GLN A 208 -13.34 3.60 5.10
N VAL A 209 -12.39 4.04 5.92
CA VAL A 209 -12.50 4.08 7.38
C VAL A 209 -12.48 5.54 7.82
N ARG A 210 -13.46 5.93 8.63
CA ARG A 210 -13.53 7.27 9.24
C ARG A 210 -13.61 7.14 10.74
N ASP A 211 -12.72 7.85 11.42
CA ASP A 211 -12.79 8.07 12.85
C ASP A 211 -12.95 9.57 13.09
N THR A 212 -14.17 9.96 13.47
CA THR A 212 -14.52 11.35 13.72
C THR A 212 -13.91 11.90 15.00
N VAL A 213 -13.58 11.04 15.96
CA VAL A 213 -12.97 11.44 17.24
C VAL A 213 -11.53 11.87 17.00
N ASN A 214 -10.77 11.04 16.27
CA ASN A 214 -9.38 11.32 15.96
C ASN A 214 -9.20 12.17 14.68
N GLN A 215 -10.28 12.57 14.02
CA GLN A 215 -10.26 13.21 12.69
C GLN A 215 -9.39 12.44 11.69
N PHE A 216 -9.46 11.11 11.75
CA PHE A 216 -8.69 10.21 10.90
C PHE A 216 -9.57 9.75 9.74
N ASN A 217 -9.01 9.84 8.53
CA ASN A 217 -9.66 9.39 7.32
C ASN A 217 -8.71 8.49 6.55
N PHE A 218 -9.12 7.26 6.31
CA PHE A 218 -8.36 6.31 5.53
C PHE A 218 -9.18 5.84 4.33
N ASN A 219 -8.68 6.14 3.14
CA ASN A 219 -9.20 5.65 1.88
C ASN A 219 -8.28 4.54 1.35
N LEU A 220 -8.82 3.34 1.23
CA LEU A 220 -8.20 2.24 0.51
C LEU A 220 -8.90 2.06 -0.83
N ASP A 221 -8.23 2.51 -1.90
CA ASP A 221 -8.69 2.30 -3.27
C ASP A 221 -8.10 1.00 -3.79
N VAL A 222 -8.93 -0.01 -3.99
CA VAL A 222 -8.47 -1.31 -4.50
C VAL A 222 -8.86 -1.47 -5.96
N TYR A 223 -7.90 -1.88 -6.78
CA TYR A 223 -8.03 -1.96 -8.23
C TYR A 223 -7.79 -3.40 -8.71
N ILE A 224 -8.67 -3.89 -9.58
CA ILE A 224 -8.52 -5.15 -10.32
C ILE A 224 -8.51 -4.84 -11.82
N LYS A 225 -7.73 -5.62 -12.60
CA LYS A 225 -7.77 -5.51 -14.06
C LYS A 225 -9.18 -5.79 -14.58
N LYS A 226 -9.65 -4.93 -15.48
CA LYS A 226 -10.98 -5.06 -16.09
C LYS A 226 -11.21 -6.44 -16.72
N LYS A 227 -10.22 -6.94 -17.47
CA LYS A 227 -10.32 -8.25 -18.12
C LYS A 227 -10.38 -9.42 -17.13
N GLU A 228 -9.71 -9.30 -15.97
CA GLU A 228 -9.79 -10.31 -14.92
C GLU A 228 -11.16 -10.33 -14.26
N LEU A 229 -11.78 -9.16 -14.05
CA LEU A 229 -13.17 -9.07 -13.59
C LEU A 229 -14.16 -9.68 -14.60
N GLU A 230 -13.99 -9.38 -15.89
CA GLU A 230 -14.91 -9.85 -16.94
C GLU A 230 -14.79 -11.35 -17.25
N LYS A 231 -13.59 -11.93 -17.15
CA LYS A 231 -13.34 -13.34 -17.46
C LYS A 231 -13.31 -14.25 -16.24
N GLY A 232 -12.96 -13.72 -15.07
CA GLY A 232 -12.63 -14.51 -13.88
C GLY A 232 -13.82 -14.84 -12.97
N PHE A 233 -14.98 -14.23 -13.18
CA PHE A 233 -16.15 -14.35 -12.31
C PHE A 233 -17.43 -14.53 -13.13
N ASN A 234 -18.19 -15.58 -12.84
CA ASN A 234 -19.48 -15.84 -13.49
C ASN A 234 -20.65 -15.25 -12.66
N LYS A 235 -21.82 -15.11 -13.30
CA LYS A 235 -23.00 -14.49 -12.65
C LYS A 235 -23.52 -15.30 -11.47
N GLU A 236 -23.46 -16.62 -11.55
CA GLU A 236 -23.94 -17.53 -10.51
C GLU A 236 -23.12 -17.37 -9.22
N GLN A 237 -21.79 -17.31 -9.32
CA GLN A 237 -20.90 -17.05 -8.19
C GLN A 237 -21.17 -15.68 -7.56
N LEU A 238 -21.42 -14.64 -8.36
CA LEU A 238 -21.73 -13.31 -7.83
C LEU A 238 -23.10 -13.26 -7.13
N GLN A 239 -24.06 -14.11 -7.55
CA GLN A 239 -25.36 -14.26 -6.88
C GLN A 239 -25.27 -15.06 -5.58
N GLU A 240 -24.39 -16.06 -5.52
CA GLU A 240 -24.12 -16.85 -4.31
C GLU A 240 -23.43 -16.00 -3.23
N TYR A 241 -22.55 -15.08 -3.64
CA TYR A 241 -21.81 -14.19 -2.74
C TYR A 241 -22.07 -12.70 -3.03
N PRO A 242 -23.28 -12.19 -2.76
CA PRO A 242 -23.68 -10.83 -3.12
C PRO A 242 -22.89 -9.74 -2.36
N ASN A 243 -22.39 -10.08 -1.17
CA ASN A 243 -21.56 -9.19 -0.33
C ASN A 243 -20.06 -9.47 -0.49
N SER A 244 -19.65 -10.21 -1.52
CA SER A 244 -18.23 -10.43 -1.80
C SER A 244 -17.53 -9.13 -2.18
N PHE A 245 -16.21 -9.11 -1.96
CA PHE A 245 -15.34 -8.02 -2.37
C PHE A 245 -15.55 -7.63 -3.84
N VAL A 246 -15.61 -8.62 -4.74
CA VAL A 246 -15.79 -8.40 -6.17
C VAL A 246 -17.22 -7.97 -6.54
N GLY A 247 -18.23 -8.34 -5.75
CA GLY A 247 -19.62 -7.88 -5.94
C GLY A 247 -19.71 -6.35 -5.99
N HIS A 248 -18.91 -5.66 -5.17
CA HIS A 248 -18.83 -4.19 -5.15
C HIS A 248 -18.31 -3.54 -6.44
N PHE A 249 -17.75 -4.31 -7.39
CA PHE A 249 -17.29 -3.80 -8.69
C PHE A 249 -18.36 -3.92 -9.79
N PHE A 250 -19.44 -4.67 -9.51
CA PHE A 250 -20.57 -4.93 -10.41
C PHE A 250 -21.88 -4.29 -9.95
N ALA A 251 -21.96 -3.86 -8.69
CA ALA A 251 -23.10 -3.15 -8.10
C ALA A 251 -23.24 -1.70 -8.59
#